data_AF-A0A7W6FIE1-F1
#
_entry.id   AF-A0A7W6FIE1-F1
#
_cell.length_a   1.000
_cell.length_b   1.000
_cell.length_c   1.000
_cell.angle_alpha   90.00
_cell.angle_beta   90.00
_cell.angle_gamma   90.00
#
_symmetry.space_group_name_H-M   'P 1'
#
loop_
_entity.id
_entity.type
_entity.pdbx_description
1 polymer ?
#
loop_
_entity_poly.entity_id
_entity_poly.type
_entity_poly.pdbx_seq_one_letter_code
_entity_poly.pdbx_strand_id
1 'polypeptide(L)'
;MTITITTAPCCWGVDDVSNPNLPAWERVFDEAAAAGYGGLELGPYGYVPLDDALVAKALTERNLFIVAGTIFDDLVSPGNRETLLRQTDEICAVITRLPQPAQAAGQRFRTPYLTVMDWGHDERDYAAGHSDRAPRLDDGAWAGMIANITAIAELAARKYGVRAVIHPHAGGYIEFADEIERVANDIPREIAGFCLDTGHTYYAGMDPVDTLRRYADRLDYVHFKDIDQAVFDRVLGEKIRFFEACGQGVMCPIGRGVIDYPAVRRTLEEIGYHGFITVEQERDPLNVAGSLEDVKQSLDYLRSVGF
;
A
#
# COMPACT_ATOMS: atom_id res chain seq x y z
N MET A 1 17.23 11.75 8.79
CA MET A 1 16.04 11.09 8.21
C MET A 1 15.00 12.16 7.90
N THR A 2 14.44 12.16 6.69
CA THR A 2 13.36 13.09 6.31
C THR A 2 12.20 12.25 5.83
N ILE A 3 11.23 12.06 6.72
CA ILE A 3 10.02 11.27 6.45
C ILE A 3 8.83 12.22 6.38
N THR A 4 8.00 12.02 5.37
CA THR A 4 6.66 12.63 5.32
C THR A 4 5.64 11.53 5.56
N ILE A 5 4.72 11.75 6.51
CA ILE A 5 3.65 10.81 6.83
C ILE A 5 2.39 11.20 6.05
N THR A 6 1.85 10.24 5.31
CA THR A 6 0.60 10.29 4.53
C THR A 6 -0.37 9.21 5.02
N THR A 7 -1.57 9.15 4.47
CA THR A 7 -2.60 8.13 4.79
C THR A 7 -3.17 7.53 3.51
N ALA A 8 -3.92 6.43 3.58
CA ALA A 8 -4.62 5.87 2.42
C ALA A 8 -6.14 5.79 2.65
N PRO A 9 -6.95 5.81 1.57
CA PRO A 9 -8.40 5.60 1.66
C PRO A 9 -8.83 4.27 2.30
N CYS A 10 -7.99 3.23 2.30
CA CYS A 10 -8.28 1.96 2.99
C CYS A 10 -8.58 2.14 4.48
N CYS A 11 -8.05 3.19 5.14
CA CYS A 11 -8.40 3.58 6.50
C CYS A 11 -9.89 3.92 6.72
N TRP A 12 -10.62 4.12 5.62
CA TRP A 12 -12.07 4.35 5.59
C TRP A 12 -12.84 3.17 4.97
N GLY A 13 -12.19 2.02 4.78
CA GLY A 13 -12.73 0.81 4.16
C GLY A 13 -12.83 0.89 2.64
N VAL A 14 -12.03 1.76 2.01
CA VAL A 14 -12.02 1.96 0.56
C VAL A 14 -10.94 1.09 -0.10
N ASP A 15 -11.27 -0.19 -0.26
CA ASP A 15 -10.40 -1.19 -0.89
C ASP A 15 -10.99 -1.73 -2.20
N ASP A 16 -12.31 -1.96 -2.21
CA ASP A 16 -13.06 -2.43 -3.38
C ASP A 16 -14.12 -1.42 -3.80
N VAL A 17 -13.94 -0.82 -4.99
CA VAL A 17 -14.85 0.16 -5.59
C VAL A 17 -16.25 -0.38 -5.88
N SER A 18 -16.43 -1.71 -5.89
CA SER A 18 -17.73 -2.34 -6.05
C SER A 18 -18.58 -2.33 -4.78
N ASN A 19 -17.98 -2.04 -3.62
CA ASN A 19 -18.69 -2.01 -2.35
C ASN A 19 -19.69 -0.83 -2.30
N PRO A 20 -20.99 -1.07 -2.05
CA PRO A 20 -21.99 0.01 -2.06
C PRO A 20 -21.94 0.91 -0.83
N ASN A 21 -21.15 0.56 0.20
CA ASN A 21 -21.10 1.26 1.48
C ASN A 21 -19.91 2.22 1.60
N LEU A 22 -19.15 2.42 0.52
CA LEU A 22 -18.00 3.32 0.55
C LEU A 22 -18.41 4.76 0.91
N PRO A 23 -17.65 5.47 1.75
CA PRO A 23 -17.84 6.90 1.92
C PRO A 23 -17.56 7.64 0.62
N ALA A 24 -18.07 8.86 0.50
CA ALA A 24 -17.67 9.75 -0.58
C ALA A 24 -16.19 10.13 -0.47
N TRP A 25 -15.48 10.22 -1.59
CA TRP A 25 -14.05 10.56 -1.61
C TRP A 25 -13.75 11.93 -1.00
N GLU A 26 -14.68 12.88 -1.11
CA GLU A 26 -14.57 14.20 -0.47
C GLU A 26 -14.51 14.09 1.05
N ARG A 27 -15.27 13.15 1.64
CA ARG A 27 -15.25 12.89 3.08
C ARG A 27 -13.89 12.36 3.52
N VAL A 28 -13.29 11.45 2.75
CA VAL A 28 -11.93 10.94 3.02
C VAL A 28 -10.92 12.08 2.99
N PHE A 29 -11.01 12.99 2.02
CA PHE A 29 -10.11 14.13 1.93
C PHE A 29 -10.33 15.10 3.11
N ASP A 30 -11.58 15.39 3.48
CA ASP A 30 -11.91 16.23 4.63
C ASP A 30 -11.33 15.64 5.93
N GLU A 31 -11.54 14.34 6.17
CA GLU A 31 -11.08 13.68 7.39
C GLU A 31 -9.55 13.51 7.43
N ALA A 32 -8.90 13.22 6.29
CA ALA A 32 -7.43 13.18 6.21
C ALA A 32 -6.81 14.53 6.60
N ALA A 33 -7.35 15.64 6.06
CA ALA A 33 -6.91 16.98 6.42
C ALA A 33 -7.20 17.32 7.89
N ALA A 34 -8.39 16.95 8.40
CA ALA A 34 -8.78 17.20 9.80
C ALA A 34 -7.93 16.40 10.81
N ALA A 35 -7.48 15.20 10.45
CA ALA A 35 -6.54 14.41 11.24
C ALA A 35 -5.14 15.05 11.29
N GLY A 36 -4.80 15.86 10.28
CA GLY A 36 -3.53 16.59 10.19
C GLY A 36 -2.51 15.96 9.25
N TYR A 37 -2.95 15.12 8.31
CA TYR A 37 -2.12 14.64 7.20
C TYR A 37 -1.97 15.73 6.13
N GLY A 38 -0.81 15.75 5.47
CA GLY A 38 -0.54 16.64 4.34
C GLY A 38 -0.75 15.98 2.98
N GLY A 39 -0.95 14.66 2.93
CA GLY A 39 -1.17 13.94 1.68
C GLY A 39 -1.70 12.54 1.92
N LEU A 40 -2.12 11.91 0.83
CA LEU A 40 -2.72 10.59 0.84
C LEU A 40 -2.50 9.83 -0.48
N GLU A 41 -2.77 8.53 -0.48
CA GLU A 41 -2.89 7.78 -1.73
C GLU A 41 -4.19 8.10 -2.45
N LEU A 42 -4.21 7.89 -3.78
CA LEU A 42 -5.42 8.07 -4.59
C LEU A 42 -6.53 7.08 -4.21
N GLY A 43 -6.15 5.90 -3.72
CA GLY A 43 -7.06 4.78 -3.51
C GLY A 43 -7.28 3.94 -4.78
N PRO A 44 -8.20 2.96 -4.72
CA PRO A 44 -8.41 2.03 -5.81
C PRO A 44 -8.99 2.73 -7.06
N TYR A 45 -8.62 2.20 -8.23
CA TYR A 45 -9.02 2.75 -9.52
C TYR A 45 -10.55 2.83 -9.65
N GLY A 46 -11.06 4.05 -9.83
CA GLY A 46 -12.49 4.33 -9.96
C GLY A 46 -13.15 4.92 -8.71
N TYR A 47 -12.46 4.98 -7.56
CA TYR A 47 -12.98 5.63 -6.35
C TYR A 47 -12.99 7.17 -6.47
N VAL A 48 -11.81 7.75 -6.70
CA VAL A 48 -11.65 9.18 -6.99
C VAL A 48 -11.88 9.41 -8.49
N PRO A 49 -12.64 10.44 -8.91
CA PRO A 49 -12.84 10.74 -10.32
C PRO A 49 -11.53 10.97 -11.07
N LEU A 50 -11.44 10.50 -12.32
CA LEU A 50 -10.32 10.77 -13.22
C LEU A 50 -10.42 12.16 -13.88
N ASP A 51 -10.81 13.18 -13.11
CA ASP A 51 -10.87 14.59 -13.50
C ASP A 51 -9.80 15.35 -12.72
N ASP A 52 -8.67 15.63 -13.37
CA ASP A 52 -7.50 16.26 -12.76
C ASP A 52 -7.81 17.67 -12.24
N ALA A 53 -8.64 18.44 -12.92
CA ALA A 53 -9.03 19.79 -12.48
C ALA A 53 -9.90 19.76 -11.21
N LEU A 54 -10.89 18.86 -11.17
CA LEU A 54 -11.75 18.68 -10.01
C LEU A 54 -10.94 18.22 -8.80
N VAL A 55 -10.13 17.17 -8.97
CA VAL A 55 -9.34 16.58 -7.88
C VAL A 55 -8.26 17.54 -7.40
N ALA A 56 -7.55 18.22 -8.30
CA ALA A 56 -6.52 19.19 -7.91
C ALA A 56 -7.11 20.35 -7.08
N LYS A 57 -8.31 20.83 -7.44
CA LYS A 57 -9.01 21.85 -6.67
C LYS A 57 -9.34 21.34 -5.26
N ALA A 58 -9.94 20.15 -5.15
CA ALA A 58 -10.33 19.57 -3.87
C ALA A 58 -9.13 19.34 -2.93
N LEU A 59 -8.00 18.88 -3.48
CA LEU A 59 -6.73 18.73 -2.75
C LEU A 59 -6.18 20.08 -2.28
N THR A 60 -6.14 21.08 -3.16
CA THR A 60 -5.60 22.42 -2.85
C THR A 60 -6.39 23.10 -1.73
N GLU A 61 -7.72 23.02 -1.75
CA GLU A 61 -8.59 23.58 -0.70
C GLU A 61 -8.30 23.00 0.69
N ARG A 62 -7.70 21.80 0.75
CA ARG A 62 -7.40 21.05 1.99
C ARG A 62 -5.91 21.00 2.31
N ASN A 63 -5.06 21.64 1.49
CA ASN A 63 -3.61 21.53 1.56
C ASN A 63 -3.10 20.07 1.50
N LEU A 64 -3.73 19.25 0.67
CA LEU A 64 -3.38 17.86 0.44
C LEU A 64 -2.62 17.67 -0.88
N PHE A 65 -1.87 16.59 -0.99
CA PHE A 65 -1.31 16.06 -2.25
C PHE A 65 -1.54 14.55 -2.35
N ILE A 66 -1.45 14.02 -3.58
CA ILE A 66 -1.45 12.57 -3.81
C ILE A 66 -0.02 12.05 -3.84
N VAL A 67 0.28 11.10 -2.96
CA VAL A 67 1.63 10.50 -2.83
C VAL A 67 1.83 9.31 -3.77
N ALA A 68 0.76 8.56 -4.05
CA ALA A 68 0.77 7.39 -4.90
C ALA A 68 -0.59 7.15 -5.55
N GLY A 69 -0.59 6.60 -6.77
CA GLY A 69 -1.73 5.86 -7.31
C GLY A 69 -1.53 4.35 -7.13
N THR A 70 -2.57 3.56 -7.40
CA THR A 70 -2.59 2.13 -7.05
C THR A 70 -3.09 1.26 -8.19
N ILE A 71 -2.32 0.23 -8.55
CA ILE A 71 -2.78 -0.94 -9.28
C ILE A 71 -3.02 -2.05 -8.26
N PHE A 72 -4.29 -2.40 -8.07
CA PHE A 72 -4.74 -3.52 -7.24
C PHE A 72 -5.72 -4.36 -8.03
N ASP A 73 -5.17 -5.32 -8.78
CA ASP A 73 -5.88 -6.11 -9.79
C ASP A 73 -5.13 -7.44 -10.01
N ASP A 74 -5.69 -8.33 -10.81
CA ASP A 74 -5.09 -9.63 -11.13
C ASP A 74 -3.83 -9.45 -12.00
N LEU A 75 -2.67 -9.67 -11.40
CA LEU A 75 -1.37 -9.57 -12.07
C LEU A 75 -0.97 -10.88 -12.76
N VAL A 76 -1.67 -11.97 -12.53
CA VAL A 76 -1.31 -13.32 -13.00
C VAL A 76 -1.99 -13.63 -14.33
N SER A 77 -3.27 -13.29 -14.49
CA SER A 77 -4.06 -13.63 -15.67
C SER A 77 -3.43 -13.07 -16.95
N PRO A 78 -3.07 -13.93 -17.92
CA PRO A 78 -2.44 -13.47 -19.18
C PRO A 78 -3.31 -12.51 -19.98
N GLY A 79 -4.64 -12.64 -19.86
CA GLY A 79 -5.63 -11.79 -20.52
C GLY A 79 -5.81 -10.42 -19.89
N ASN A 80 -5.29 -10.17 -18.68
CA ASN A 80 -5.53 -8.92 -17.96
C ASN A 80 -4.53 -7.80 -18.31
N ARG A 81 -3.48 -8.10 -19.07
CA ARG A 81 -2.41 -7.13 -19.39
C ARG A 81 -2.92 -5.83 -19.99
N GLU A 82 -3.90 -5.89 -20.90
CA GLU A 82 -4.45 -4.69 -21.53
C GLU A 82 -5.17 -3.79 -20.50
N THR A 83 -5.93 -4.40 -19.59
CA THR A 83 -6.59 -3.70 -18.47
C THR A 83 -5.56 -3.04 -17.57
N LEU A 84 -4.53 -3.78 -17.14
CA LEU A 84 -3.46 -3.28 -16.27
C LEU A 84 -2.74 -2.07 -16.88
N LEU A 85 -2.40 -2.14 -18.17
CA LEU A 85 -1.74 -1.05 -18.88
C LEU A 85 -2.67 0.15 -19.08
N ARG A 86 -3.97 -0.06 -19.32
CA ARG A 86 -4.97 1.01 -19.41
C ARG A 86 -5.13 1.73 -18.07
N GLN A 87 -5.35 0.99 -16.97
CA GLN A 87 -5.42 1.55 -15.62
C GLN A 87 -4.15 2.33 -15.29
N THR A 88 -2.98 1.75 -15.57
CA THR A 88 -1.68 2.42 -15.37
C THR A 88 -1.62 3.75 -16.12
N ASP A 89 -2.02 3.76 -17.39
CA ASP A 89 -2.00 4.97 -18.21
C ASP A 89 -2.90 6.07 -17.63
N GLU A 90 -4.13 5.71 -17.28
CA GLU A 90 -5.16 6.64 -16.80
C GLU A 90 -4.83 7.16 -15.39
N ILE A 91 -4.37 6.30 -14.48
CA ILE A 91 -3.93 6.69 -13.13
C ILE A 91 -2.74 7.64 -13.23
N CYS A 92 -1.68 7.25 -13.96
CA CYS A 92 -0.48 8.06 -14.07
C CYS A 92 -0.75 9.41 -14.76
N ALA A 93 -1.65 9.45 -15.75
CA ALA A 93 -2.06 10.69 -16.39
C ALA A 93 -2.72 11.70 -15.43
N VAL A 94 -3.48 11.20 -14.44
CA VAL A 94 -4.11 12.03 -13.41
C VAL A 94 -3.11 12.45 -12.34
N ILE A 95 -2.47 11.49 -11.64
CA ILE A 95 -1.66 11.79 -10.45
C ILE A 95 -0.47 12.70 -10.76
N THR A 96 0.07 12.66 -11.98
CA THR A 96 1.18 13.54 -12.38
C THR A 96 0.78 14.99 -12.59
N ARG A 97 -0.52 15.31 -12.65
CA ARG A 97 -1.06 16.67 -12.81
C ARG A 97 -1.61 17.25 -11.51
N LEU A 98 -1.73 16.44 -10.46
CA LEU A 98 -2.19 16.87 -9.15
C LEU A 98 -1.11 17.65 -8.39
N PRO A 99 -1.45 18.38 -7.30
CA PRO A 99 -0.46 19.00 -6.43
C PRO A 99 0.58 17.97 -5.97
N GLN A 100 1.87 18.34 -6.04
CA GLN A 100 2.98 17.47 -5.66
C GLN A 100 3.84 18.14 -4.59
N PRO A 101 4.30 17.39 -3.57
CA PRO A 101 5.24 17.90 -2.59
C PRO A 101 6.63 18.07 -3.23
N ALA A 102 7.48 18.88 -2.59
CA ALA A 102 8.88 18.94 -2.97
C ALA A 102 9.59 17.62 -2.61
N GLN A 103 10.51 17.17 -3.47
CA GLN A 103 11.34 16.01 -3.18
C GLN A 103 12.27 16.33 -2.00
N ALA A 104 12.23 15.49 -0.96
CA ALA A 104 13.09 15.66 0.21
C ALA A 104 14.56 15.33 -0.13
N ALA A 105 15.50 16.00 0.54
CA ALA A 105 16.91 15.65 0.44
C ALA A 105 17.14 14.19 0.89
N GLY A 106 17.79 13.39 0.04
CA GLY A 106 18.03 11.97 0.25
C GLY A 106 16.93 11.04 -0.30
N GLN A 107 15.76 11.56 -0.68
CA GLN A 107 14.71 10.75 -1.30
C GLN A 107 15.17 10.25 -2.68
N ARG A 108 15.14 8.93 -2.90
CA ARG A 108 15.67 8.29 -4.12
C ARG A 108 14.88 8.63 -5.37
N PHE A 109 13.56 8.58 -5.28
CA PHE A 109 12.63 8.81 -6.38
C PHE A 109 11.58 9.82 -5.98
N ARG A 110 11.24 10.74 -6.89
CA ARG A 110 10.23 11.76 -6.68
C ARG A 110 8.82 11.15 -6.72
N THR A 111 7.92 11.66 -5.89
CA THR A 111 6.48 11.37 -5.94
C THR A 111 5.78 12.05 -7.12
N PRO A 112 4.66 11.51 -7.62
CA PRO A 112 3.93 10.36 -7.06
C PRO A 112 4.52 9.01 -7.45
N TYR A 113 4.28 8.00 -6.62
CA TYR A 113 4.57 6.59 -6.90
C TYR A 113 3.38 5.89 -7.58
N LEU A 114 3.60 4.67 -8.07
CA LEU A 114 2.54 3.73 -8.44
C LEU A 114 2.72 2.44 -7.65
N THR A 115 1.87 2.19 -6.66
CA THR A 115 1.85 0.91 -5.94
C THR A 115 1.27 -0.16 -6.85
N VAL A 116 1.92 -1.34 -6.88
CA VAL A 116 1.51 -2.47 -7.73
C VAL A 116 1.36 -3.70 -6.85
N MET A 117 0.13 -4.18 -6.71
CA MET A 117 -0.27 -5.28 -5.84
C MET A 117 -1.20 -6.25 -6.59
N ASP A 118 -1.02 -7.53 -6.32
CA ASP A 118 -1.81 -8.62 -6.91
C ASP A 118 -3.06 -8.91 -6.07
N TRP A 119 -4.16 -9.23 -6.75
CA TRP A 119 -5.46 -9.50 -6.13
C TRP A 119 -6.32 -10.47 -6.94
N GLY A 120 -7.34 -11.05 -6.28
CA GLY A 120 -8.45 -11.72 -6.96
C GLY A 120 -8.38 -13.24 -6.98
N HIS A 121 -7.56 -13.83 -6.11
CA HIS A 121 -7.25 -15.27 -6.12
C HIS A 121 -7.81 -15.96 -4.88
N ASP A 122 -8.98 -16.59 -4.99
CA ASP A 122 -9.69 -17.22 -3.87
C ASP A 122 -8.80 -18.18 -3.06
N GLU A 123 -7.99 -19.02 -3.74
CA GLU A 123 -7.10 -19.97 -3.09
C GLU A 123 -5.97 -19.32 -2.29
N ARG A 124 -5.56 -18.11 -2.68
CA ARG A 124 -4.57 -17.32 -1.96
C ARG A 124 -5.22 -16.54 -0.82
N ASP A 125 -6.38 -15.95 -1.08
CA ASP A 125 -7.14 -15.17 -0.08
C ASP A 125 -7.50 -16.02 1.14
N TYR A 126 -8.01 -17.24 0.94
CA TYR A 126 -8.26 -18.19 2.05
C TYR A 126 -6.98 -18.76 2.70
N ALA A 127 -5.81 -18.53 2.11
CA ALA A 127 -4.52 -18.98 2.63
C ALA A 127 -3.64 -17.81 3.10
N ALA A 128 -4.18 -16.59 3.17
CA ALA A 128 -3.48 -15.42 3.67
C ALA A 128 -2.89 -15.69 5.07
N GLY A 129 -1.62 -15.36 5.27
CA GLY A 129 -0.88 -15.62 6.50
C GLY A 129 -0.46 -17.10 6.71
N HIS A 130 -0.83 -18.00 5.80
CA HIS A 130 -0.55 -19.44 5.89
C HIS A 130 0.37 -19.91 4.76
N SER A 131 1.66 -19.62 4.88
CA SER A 131 2.67 -19.99 3.87
C SER A 131 2.68 -21.49 3.53
N ASP A 132 2.39 -22.35 4.51
CA ASP A 132 2.30 -23.81 4.37
C ASP A 132 1.07 -24.30 3.59
N ARG A 133 0.05 -23.43 3.43
CA ARG A 133 -1.21 -23.72 2.74
C ARG A 133 -1.34 -22.98 1.43
N ALA A 134 -0.67 -21.84 1.28
CA ALA A 134 -0.78 -20.99 0.12
C ALA A 134 -0.12 -21.62 -1.12
N PRO A 135 -0.87 -21.93 -2.19
CA PRO A 135 -0.30 -22.50 -3.40
C PRO A 135 0.65 -21.49 -4.06
N ARG A 136 1.83 -21.95 -4.47
CA ARG A 136 2.77 -21.14 -5.25
C ARG A 136 2.45 -21.23 -6.74
N LEU A 137 2.72 -20.15 -7.48
CA LEU A 137 2.69 -20.18 -8.94
C LEU A 137 3.76 -21.14 -9.47
N ASP A 138 3.44 -21.84 -10.55
CA ASP A 138 4.46 -22.48 -11.36
C ASP A 138 5.33 -21.43 -12.09
N ASP A 139 6.45 -21.87 -12.66
CA ASP A 139 7.41 -20.98 -13.32
C ASP A 139 6.81 -20.20 -14.50
N GLY A 140 5.83 -20.78 -15.20
CA GLY A 140 5.20 -20.14 -16.34
C GLY A 140 4.26 -19.01 -15.92
N ALA A 141 3.39 -19.27 -14.96
CA ALA A 141 2.48 -18.28 -14.38
C ALA A 141 3.27 -17.18 -13.66
N TRP A 142 4.32 -17.54 -12.92
CA TRP A 142 5.21 -16.58 -12.28
C TRP A 142 5.88 -15.65 -13.32
N ALA A 143 6.47 -16.21 -14.37
CA ALA A 143 7.09 -15.41 -15.44
C ALA A 143 6.06 -14.48 -16.12
N GLY A 144 4.81 -14.93 -16.27
CA GLY A 144 3.70 -14.11 -16.77
C GLY A 144 3.40 -12.92 -15.87
N MET A 145 3.33 -13.14 -14.55
CA MET A 145 3.12 -12.09 -13.55
C MET A 145 4.27 -11.07 -13.54
N ILE A 146 5.52 -11.54 -13.54
CA ILE A 146 6.70 -10.67 -13.62
C ILE A 146 6.69 -9.82 -14.91
N ALA A 147 6.28 -10.40 -16.04
CA ALA A 147 6.14 -9.66 -17.29
C ALA A 147 5.04 -8.58 -17.22
N ASN A 148 3.93 -8.84 -16.52
CA ASN A 148 2.90 -7.83 -16.26
C ASN A 148 3.41 -6.69 -15.40
N ILE A 149 4.04 -6.98 -14.26
CA ILE A 149 4.62 -5.98 -13.35
C ILE A 149 5.67 -5.13 -14.08
N THR A 150 6.54 -5.77 -14.86
CA THR A 150 7.56 -5.08 -15.65
C THR A 150 6.93 -4.14 -16.67
N ALA A 151 5.87 -4.56 -17.37
CA ALA A 151 5.19 -3.73 -18.36
C ALA A 151 4.50 -2.50 -17.71
N ILE A 152 3.88 -2.68 -16.55
CA ILE A 152 3.31 -1.58 -15.73
C ILE A 152 4.41 -0.57 -15.37
N ALA A 153 5.52 -1.06 -14.80
CA ALA A 153 6.63 -0.23 -14.35
C ALA A 153 7.29 0.54 -15.50
N GLU A 154 7.52 -0.11 -16.64
CA GLU A 154 8.08 0.53 -17.81
C GLU A 154 7.15 1.61 -18.40
N LEU A 155 5.85 1.35 -18.46
CA LEU A 155 4.87 2.34 -18.94
C LEU A 155 4.85 3.57 -18.04
N ALA A 156 4.70 3.36 -16.72
CA ALA A 156 4.68 4.42 -15.72
C ALA A 156 5.95 5.28 -15.77
N ALA A 157 7.13 4.64 -15.83
CA ALA A 157 8.40 5.33 -15.86
C ALA A 157 8.64 6.07 -17.19
N ARG A 158 8.46 5.40 -18.34
CA ARG A 158 8.82 5.97 -19.65
C ARG A 158 7.88 7.10 -20.08
N LYS A 159 6.57 6.97 -19.82
CA LYS A 159 5.58 7.94 -20.28
C LYS A 159 5.35 9.07 -19.27
N TYR A 160 5.42 8.77 -17.97
CA TYR A 160 5.01 9.70 -16.91
C TYR A 160 6.12 10.03 -15.90
N GLY A 161 7.26 9.34 -15.94
CA GLY A 161 8.32 9.50 -14.94
C GLY A 161 7.90 9.01 -13.55
N VAL A 162 6.87 8.17 -13.46
CA VAL A 162 6.33 7.65 -12.20
C VAL A 162 7.06 6.37 -11.82
N ARG A 163 7.51 6.28 -10.55
CA ARG A 163 8.20 5.12 -10.01
C ARG A 163 7.20 4.07 -9.55
N ALA A 164 7.20 2.91 -10.18
CA ALA A 164 6.46 1.75 -9.69
C ALA A 164 7.16 1.12 -8.48
N VAL A 165 6.35 0.76 -7.49
CA VAL A 165 6.77 0.11 -6.24
C VAL A 165 5.88 -1.09 -5.99
N ILE A 166 6.49 -2.27 -5.93
CA ILE A 166 5.79 -3.54 -5.77
C ILE A 166 5.41 -3.68 -4.31
N HIS A 167 4.14 -3.97 -4.04
CA HIS A 167 3.59 -4.09 -2.71
C HIS A 167 3.19 -5.55 -2.45
N PRO A 168 4.00 -6.33 -1.72
CA PRO A 168 3.60 -7.64 -1.23
C PRO A 168 2.34 -7.51 -0.37
N HIS A 169 1.32 -8.32 -0.64
CA HIS A 169 -0.01 -8.17 -0.06
C HIS A 169 -0.55 -9.53 0.37
N ALA A 170 -1.22 -9.55 1.53
CA ALA A 170 -1.83 -10.76 2.06
C ALA A 170 -2.94 -11.25 1.14
N GLY A 171 -2.95 -12.54 0.82
CA GLY A 171 -3.92 -13.11 -0.12
C GLY A 171 -3.60 -12.89 -1.61
N GLY A 172 -2.50 -12.22 -1.95
CA GLY A 172 -1.95 -12.14 -3.31
C GLY A 172 -0.87 -13.20 -3.56
N TYR A 173 -0.37 -13.31 -4.80
CA TYR A 173 0.74 -14.20 -5.19
C TYR A 173 2.16 -13.67 -4.86
N ILE A 174 2.23 -12.50 -4.22
CA ILE A 174 3.44 -11.93 -3.65
C ILE A 174 3.14 -11.62 -2.19
N GLU A 175 3.30 -12.59 -1.31
CA GLU A 175 2.99 -12.45 0.12
C GLU A 175 4.16 -12.92 1.00
N PHE A 176 4.76 -14.06 0.66
CA PHE A 176 5.72 -14.74 1.52
C PHE A 176 7.18 -14.45 1.15
N ALA A 177 8.10 -14.72 2.08
CA ALA A 177 9.52 -14.42 1.94
C ALA A 177 10.15 -14.98 0.65
N ASP A 178 9.77 -16.20 0.25
CA ASP A 178 10.27 -16.83 -0.98
C ASP A 178 9.80 -16.12 -2.25
N GLU A 179 8.58 -15.58 -2.23
CA GLU A 179 7.99 -14.83 -3.36
C GLU A 179 8.59 -13.43 -3.44
N ILE A 180 8.77 -12.74 -2.30
CA ILE A 180 9.44 -11.43 -2.25
C ILE A 180 10.90 -11.55 -2.71
N GLU A 181 11.61 -12.60 -2.29
CA GLU A 181 12.96 -12.89 -2.78
C GLU A 181 12.98 -13.15 -4.29
N ARG A 182 12.02 -13.91 -4.80
CA ARG A 182 11.93 -14.19 -6.24
C ARG A 182 11.65 -12.91 -7.04
N VAL A 183 10.78 -12.01 -6.56
CA VAL A 183 10.58 -10.68 -7.14
C VAL A 183 11.88 -9.87 -7.14
N ALA A 184 12.62 -9.88 -6.03
CA ALA A 184 13.89 -9.17 -5.91
C ALA A 184 14.97 -9.71 -6.87
N ASN A 185 14.90 -10.99 -7.25
CA ASN A 185 15.80 -11.59 -8.23
C ASN A 185 15.37 -11.31 -9.68
N ASP A 186 14.06 -11.37 -9.96
CA ASP A 186 13.54 -11.36 -11.32
C ASP A 186 13.24 -9.96 -11.85
N ILE A 187 13.03 -8.96 -10.97
CA ILE A 187 12.82 -7.57 -11.36
C ILE A 187 14.03 -6.73 -10.95
N PRO A 188 14.80 -6.18 -11.91
CA PRO A 188 15.92 -5.29 -11.60
C PRO A 188 15.45 -4.06 -10.83
N ARG A 189 16.25 -3.61 -9.85
CA ARG A 189 15.89 -2.45 -9.01
C ARG A 189 15.68 -1.17 -9.82
N GLU A 190 16.25 -1.04 -11.01
CA GLU A 190 16.07 0.10 -11.90
C GLU A 190 14.66 0.16 -12.49
N ILE A 191 13.97 -0.99 -12.60
CA ILE A 191 12.62 -1.10 -13.14
C ILE A 191 11.58 -0.77 -12.09
N ALA A 192 11.62 -1.45 -10.94
CA ALA A 192 10.70 -1.22 -9.82
C ALA A 192 11.40 -1.39 -8.47
N GLY A 193 10.88 -0.69 -7.47
CA GLY A 193 11.30 -0.83 -6.07
C GLY A 193 10.26 -1.60 -5.27
N PHE A 194 10.43 -1.65 -3.96
CA PHE A 194 9.41 -2.16 -3.04
C PHE A 194 8.67 -1.02 -2.34
N CYS A 195 7.36 -1.21 -2.20
CA CYS A 195 6.58 -0.69 -1.11
C CYS A 195 6.46 -1.81 -0.07
N LEU A 196 7.23 -1.76 1.01
CA LEU A 196 7.09 -2.74 2.09
C LEU A 196 6.09 -2.23 3.11
N ASP A 197 5.15 -3.10 3.48
CA ASP A 197 4.14 -2.82 4.50
C ASP A 197 4.44 -3.59 5.80
N THR A 198 4.44 -2.90 6.94
CA THR A 198 4.76 -3.52 8.23
C THR A 198 3.75 -4.58 8.66
N GLY A 199 2.46 -4.35 8.39
CA GLY A 199 1.38 -5.23 8.77
C GLY A 199 1.34 -6.46 7.88
N HIS A 200 1.35 -6.31 6.56
CA HIS A 200 1.38 -7.46 5.64
C HIS A 200 2.62 -8.33 5.83
N THR A 201 3.78 -7.72 6.09
CA THR A 201 5.01 -8.46 6.38
C THR A 201 4.84 -9.34 7.62
N TYR A 202 4.29 -8.77 8.70
CA TYR A 202 4.00 -9.52 9.93
C TYR A 202 2.91 -10.57 9.72
N TYR A 203 1.85 -10.24 8.98
CA TYR A 203 0.74 -11.13 8.66
C TYR A 203 1.22 -12.39 7.93
N ALA A 204 2.21 -12.26 7.05
CA ALA A 204 2.85 -13.35 6.32
C ALA A 204 3.91 -14.13 7.14
N GLY A 205 4.05 -13.83 8.44
CA GLY A 205 4.95 -14.52 9.36
C GLY A 205 6.42 -14.07 9.29
N MET A 206 6.70 -12.90 8.72
CA MET A 206 8.04 -12.31 8.64
C MET A 206 8.19 -11.17 9.67
N ASP A 207 9.42 -10.90 10.09
CA ASP A 207 9.71 -9.73 10.92
C ASP A 207 9.85 -8.46 10.05
N PRO A 208 9.07 -7.39 10.30
CA PRO A 208 9.12 -6.18 9.49
C PRO A 208 10.46 -5.44 9.55
N VAL A 209 11.12 -5.43 10.71
CA VAL A 209 12.41 -4.75 10.89
C VAL A 209 13.49 -5.46 10.06
N ASP A 210 13.56 -6.77 10.14
CA ASP A 210 14.51 -7.57 9.35
C ASP A 210 14.21 -7.50 7.86
N THR A 211 12.94 -7.47 7.47
CA THR A 211 12.53 -7.34 6.06
C THR A 211 12.91 -5.99 5.47
N LEU A 212 12.65 -4.89 6.20
CA LEU A 212 13.11 -3.55 5.81
C LEU A 212 14.63 -3.48 5.67
N ARG A 213 15.38 -4.10 6.58
CA ARG A 213 16.84 -4.17 6.53
C ARG A 213 17.33 -5.01 5.34
N ARG A 214 16.70 -6.16 5.08
CA ARG A 214 17.07 -7.09 4.00
C ARG A 214 16.93 -6.45 2.61
N TYR A 215 15.89 -5.65 2.40
CA TYR A 215 15.58 -5.03 1.11
C TYR A 215 15.86 -3.52 1.06
N ALA A 216 16.74 -3.02 1.93
CA ALA A 216 17.06 -1.60 2.05
C ALA A 216 17.50 -0.94 0.73
N ASP A 217 18.19 -1.67 -0.15
CA ASP A 217 18.67 -1.20 -1.46
C ASP A 217 17.55 -1.06 -2.52
N ARG A 218 16.38 -1.66 -2.24
CA ARG A 218 15.18 -1.68 -3.08
C ARG A 218 13.98 -0.95 -2.46
N LEU A 219 14.06 -0.59 -1.18
CA LEU A 219 13.02 0.14 -0.47
C LEU A 219 12.90 1.58 -0.97
N ASP A 220 11.80 1.89 -1.66
CA ASP A 220 11.53 3.22 -2.22
C ASP A 220 10.34 3.91 -1.55
N TYR A 221 9.42 3.12 -0.98
CA TYR A 221 8.20 3.57 -0.34
C TYR A 221 7.81 2.58 0.79
N VAL A 222 7.07 3.02 1.80
CA VAL A 222 6.76 2.20 2.97
C VAL A 222 5.32 2.44 3.40
N HIS A 223 4.59 1.37 3.68
CA HIS A 223 3.30 1.45 4.35
C HIS A 223 3.42 1.01 5.81
N PHE A 224 2.74 1.74 6.69
CA PHE A 224 2.63 1.44 8.10
C PHE A 224 1.22 0.97 8.39
N LYS A 225 1.14 -0.26 8.86
CA LYS A 225 -0.07 -0.96 9.25
C LYS A 225 0.26 -1.79 10.50
N ASP A 226 -0.61 -1.73 11.49
CA ASP A 226 -0.43 -2.38 12.79
C ASP A 226 -1.46 -3.49 13.01
N ILE A 227 -1.10 -4.50 13.79
CA ILE A 227 -1.89 -5.73 13.93
C ILE A 227 -2.33 -5.93 15.38
N ASP A 228 -3.63 -6.13 15.59
CA ASP A 228 -4.16 -6.59 16.87
C ASP A 228 -3.83 -8.08 17.05
N GLN A 229 -2.94 -8.42 17.99
CA GLN A 229 -2.48 -9.79 18.20
C GLN A 229 -3.63 -10.75 18.53
N ALA A 230 -4.58 -10.31 19.36
CA ALA A 230 -5.63 -11.19 19.84
C ALA A 230 -6.60 -11.53 18.71
N VAL A 231 -6.89 -10.57 17.82
CA VAL A 231 -7.66 -10.82 16.61
C VAL A 231 -6.86 -11.67 15.63
N PHE A 232 -5.57 -11.37 15.43
CA PHE A 232 -4.68 -12.11 14.54
C PHE A 232 -4.58 -13.60 14.90
N ASP A 233 -4.29 -13.90 16.16
CA ASP A 233 -4.21 -15.28 16.68
C ASP A 233 -5.50 -16.06 16.47
N ARG A 234 -6.64 -15.36 16.57
CA ARG A 234 -7.97 -15.95 16.35
C ARG A 234 -8.23 -16.22 14.87
N VAL A 235 -8.06 -15.22 14.00
CA VAL A 235 -8.39 -15.34 12.56
C VAL A 235 -7.48 -16.33 11.84
N LEU A 236 -6.21 -16.49 12.25
CA LEU A 236 -5.33 -17.54 11.74
C LEU A 236 -5.77 -18.96 12.14
N GLY A 237 -6.67 -19.09 13.12
CA GLY A 237 -7.33 -20.34 13.47
C GLY A 237 -8.59 -20.64 12.65
N GLU A 238 -9.07 -19.67 11.86
CA GLU A 238 -10.32 -19.73 11.11
C GLU A 238 -10.05 -20.02 9.62
N LYS A 239 -11.10 -20.44 8.88
CA LYS A 239 -11.08 -20.43 7.42
C LYS A 239 -11.80 -19.17 6.95
N ILE A 240 -11.04 -18.11 6.76
CA ILE A 240 -11.52 -16.75 6.54
C ILE A 240 -10.70 -16.08 5.44
N ARG A 241 -11.30 -15.16 4.68
CA ARG A 241 -10.59 -14.32 3.72
C ARG A 241 -9.92 -13.13 4.40
N PHE A 242 -8.91 -12.55 3.77
CA PHE A 242 -8.14 -11.44 4.32
C PHE A 242 -9.01 -10.24 4.69
N PHE A 243 -9.84 -9.73 3.76
CA PHE A 243 -10.70 -8.58 4.06
C PHE A 243 -11.81 -8.88 5.07
N GLU A 244 -12.25 -10.13 5.18
CA GLU A 244 -13.16 -10.55 6.25
C GLU A 244 -12.45 -10.47 7.62
N ALA A 245 -11.17 -10.88 7.70
CA ALA A 245 -10.36 -10.70 8.91
C ALA A 245 -10.12 -9.22 9.25
N CYS A 246 -9.91 -8.36 8.24
CA CYS A 246 -9.86 -6.90 8.41
C CYS A 246 -11.18 -6.33 8.95
N GLY A 247 -12.32 -6.83 8.46
CA GLY A 247 -13.65 -6.50 9.00
C GLY A 247 -13.84 -6.89 10.47
N GLN A 248 -13.07 -7.87 10.96
CA GLN A 248 -13.03 -8.26 12.37
C GLN A 248 -12.00 -7.47 13.21
N GLY A 249 -11.29 -6.51 12.61
CA GLY A 249 -10.36 -5.61 13.29
C GLY A 249 -8.95 -6.16 13.46
N VAL A 250 -8.50 -7.08 12.59
CA VAL A 250 -7.10 -7.55 12.66
C VAL A 250 -6.10 -6.43 12.39
N MET A 251 -6.45 -5.50 11.49
CA MET A 251 -5.71 -4.26 11.25
C MET A 251 -6.25 -3.17 12.17
N CYS A 252 -5.37 -2.58 12.97
CA CYS A 252 -5.73 -1.66 14.03
C CYS A 252 -4.95 -0.33 13.93
N PRO A 253 -5.36 0.72 14.65
CA PRO A 253 -4.63 2.00 14.65
C PRO A 253 -3.19 1.81 15.09
N ILE A 254 -2.26 2.54 14.46
CA ILE A 254 -0.83 2.44 14.72
C ILE A 254 -0.53 2.76 16.19
N GLY A 255 0.18 1.86 16.87
CA GLY A 255 0.51 1.96 18.30
C GLY A 255 -0.49 1.26 19.22
N ARG A 256 -1.49 0.59 18.65
CA ARG A 256 -2.43 -0.27 19.38
C ARG A 256 -2.13 -1.76 19.19
N GLY A 257 -1.33 -2.10 18.19
CA GLY A 257 -0.99 -3.47 17.86
C GLY A 257 0.40 -3.87 18.33
N VAL A 258 0.98 -4.82 17.60
CA VAL A 258 2.22 -5.51 17.99
C VAL A 258 3.48 -5.00 17.31
N ILE A 259 3.36 -4.14 16.31
CA ILE A 259 4.55 -3.69 15.58
C ILE A 259 5.37 -2.72 16.44
N ASP A 260 6.66 -3.03 16.65
CA ASP A 260 7.61 -2.16 17.35
C ASP A 260 8.04 -0.99 16.46
N TYR A 261 7.18 0.03 16.36
CA TYR A 261 7.47 1.25 15.59
C TYR A 261 8.74 1.99 16.03
N PRO A 262 9.12 2.06 17.32
CA PRO A 262 10.44 2.52 17.71
C PRO A 262 11.60 1.75 17.07
N ALA A 263 11.50 0.42 16.92
CA ALA A 263 12.48 -0.39 16.20
C ALA A 263 12.44 -0.16 14.68
N VAL A 264 11.24 -0.04 14.10
CA VAL A 264 11.07 0.34 12.68
C VAL A 264 11.75 1.69 12.42
N ARG A 265 11.52 2.69 13.27
CA ARG A 265 12.14 4.02 13.17
C ARG A 265 13.66 3.94 13.16
N ARG A 266 14.25 3.24 14.15
CA ARG A 266 15.71 3.04 14.22
C ARG A 266 16.24 2.37 12.96
N THR A 267 15.52 1.38 12.44
CA THR A 267 15.90 0.66 11.23
C THR A 267 15.87 1.56 10.00
N LEU A 268 14.83 2.38 9.84
CA LEU A 268 14.74 3.36 8.75
C LEU A 268 15.85 4.42 8.84
N GLU A 269 16.25 4.84 10.05
CA GLU A 269 17.42 5.70 10.27
C GLU A 269 18.73 4.99 9.88
N GLU A 270 18.92 3.74 10.31
CA GLU A 270 20.11 2.90 10.03
C GLU A 270 20.33 2.68 8.53
N ILE A 271 19.26 2.39 7.78
CA ILE A 271 19.34 2.15 6.34
C ILE A 271 19.35 3.45 5.51
N GLY A 272 19.28 4.61 6.18
CA GLY A 272 19.26 5.91 5.54
C GLY A 272 18.02 6.12 4.66
N TYR A 273 16.85 5.69 5.11
CA TYR A 273 15.60 5.92 4.40
C TYR A 273 15.19 7.40 4.45
N HIS A 274 14.78 7.92 3.31
CA HIS A 274 14.21 9.25 3.14
C HIS A 274 13.08 9.16 2.12
N GLY A 275 11.92 9.70 2.44
CA GLY A 275 10.76 9.57 1.56
C GLY A 275 9.45 9.65 2.32
N PHE A 276 8.50 8.82 1.89
CA PHE A 276 7.13 8.84 2.35
C PHE A 276 6.78 7.54 3.06
N ILE A 277 6.03 7.69 4.14
CA ILE A 277 5.34 6.58 4.80
C ILE A 277 3.85 6.85 4.69
N THR A 278 3.09 5.84 4.31
CA THR A 278 1.62 5.91 4.33
C THR A 278 1.07 5.05 5.44
N VAL A 279 0.23 5.65 6.29
CA VAL A 279 -0.57 4.93 7.27
C VAL A 279 -1.75 4.28 6.55
N GLU A 280 -1.88 2.98 6.75
CA GLU A 280 -2.97 2.15 6.24
C GLU A 280 -3.63 1.36 7.37
N GLN A 281 -4.93 1.15 7.26
CA GLN A 281 -5.72 0.37 8.20
C GLN A 281 -7.00 -0.13 7.53
N GLU A 282 -6.96 -1.31 6.91
CA GLU A 282 -8.15 -1.91 6.32
C GLU A 282 -9.25 -2.09 7.37
N ARG A 283 -10.47 -1.75 6.99
CA ARG A 283 -11.64 -1.94 7.84
C ARG A 283 -12.90 -2.12 7.02
N ASP A 284 -13.95 -2.61 7.67
CA ASP A 284 -15.28 -2.62 7.05
C ASP A 284 -15.79 -1.17 6.86
N PRO A 285 -16.16 -0.73 5.63
CA PRO A 285 -16.70 0.60 5.38
C PRO A 285 -18.02 0.90 6.13
N LEU A 286 -18.73 -0.12 6.61
CA LEU A 286 -19.87 0.07 7.53
C LEU A 286 -19.47 0.72 8.86
N ASN A 287 -18.19 0.67 9.23
CA ASN A 287 -17.64 1.23 10.47
C ASN A 287 -16.85 2.54 10.26
N VAL A 288 -17.11 3.26 9.15
CA VAL A 288 -16.40 4.49 8.77
C VAL A 288 -16.53 5.66 9.76
N ALA A 289 -17.48 5.61 10.71
CA ALA A 289 -17.68 6.68 11.68
C ALA A 289 -16.46 6.89 12.62
N GLY A 290 -15.68 5.84 12.88
CA GLY A 290 -14.48 5.90 13.71
C GLY A 290 -13.19 6.26 12.96
N SER A 291 -13.22 6.37 11.63
CA SER A 291 -12.00 6.47 10.82
C SER A 291 -11.18 7.73 11.12
N LEU A 292 -11.81 8.89 11.27
CA LEU A 292 -11.10 10.12 11.65
C LEU A 292 -10.34 9.98 12.98
N GLU A 293 -10.96 9.36 13.99
CA GLU A 293 -10.32 9.16 15.30
C GLU A 293 -9.12 8.21 15.19
N ASP A 294 -9.30 7.10 14.49
CA ASP A 294 -8.29 6.06 14.30
C ASP A 294 -7.05 6.58 13.52
N VAL A 295 -7.27 7.28 12.40
CA VAL A 295 -6.14 7.82 11.61
C VAL A 295 -5.44 8.97 12.33
N LYS A 296 -6.16 9.76 13.14
CA LYS A 296 -5.57 10.79 13.99
C LYS A 296 -4.74 10.17 15.11
N GLN A 297 -5.26 9.14 15.78
CA GLN A 297 -4.54 8.40 16.82
C GLN A 297 -3.23 7.82 16.26
N SER A 298 -3.28 7.23 15.07
CA SER A 298 -2.10 6.68 14.40
C SER A 298 -1.04 7.75 14.14
N LEU A 299 -1.45 8.91 13.61
CA LEU A 299 -0.53 10.03 13.35
C LEU A 299 0.06 10.60 14.65
N ASP A 300 -0.76 10.79 15.67
CA ASP A 300 -0.34 11.32 16.97
C ASP A 300 0.63 10.36 17.67
N TYR A 301 0.40 9.04 17.58
CA TYR A 301 1.33 8.03 18.08
C TYR A 301 2.68 8.09 17.34
N LEU A 302 2.68 8.09 16.01
CA LEU A 302 3.92 8.15 15.21
C LEU A 302 4.76 9.39 15.56
N ARG A 303 4.12 10.55 15.69
CA ARG A 303 4.78 11.78 16.15
C ARG A 303 5.34 11.63 17.56
N SER A 304 4.61 10.98 18.46
CA SER A 304 5.05 10.77 19.85
C SER A 304 6.29 9.89 19.97
N VAL A 305 6.50 8.96 19.02
CA VAL A 305 7.68 8.08 18.98
C VAL A 305 8.78 8.61 18.05
N GLY A 306 8.63 9.83 17.53
CA GLY A 306 9.67 10.59 16.86
C GLY A 306 9.78 10.42 15.34
N PHE A 307 8.67 10.07 14.67
CA PHE A 307 8.53 10.21 13.22
C PHE A 307 8.19 11.65 12.80
#